data_AF-A0A428MJ66-F1
#
_entry.id   AF-A0A428MJ66-F1
#
_cell.length_a   1.000
_cell.length_b   1.000
_cell.length_c   1.000
_cell.angle_alpha   90.00
_cell.angle_beta   90.00
_cell.angle_gamma   90.00
#
_symmetry.space_group_name_H-M   'P 1'
#
loop_
_entity.id
_entity.type
_entity.pdbx_description
1 polymer ?
#
loop_
_entity_poly.entity_id
_entity_poly.type
_entity_poly.pdbx_seq_one_letter_code
_entity_poly.pdbx_strand_id
1 'polypeptide(L)'
;MHMKKAFLPSAGLSFSFTIGSLEANRLKGAPPLKSLLHYIFCMFLYLSSAIAVQAQWERVITGDASFDTPDHPSPHPLSYFTRRPFLRGFENSLCDDSETPQGTAECARDFSAKVSVRSVGTLSGFHIVELLYTFTPTDNVTDKIPQMWKSILVKTGTDSYREIYHLQSYAAPSIPDHSKLEPSRIVHVGTETVLATRDSDGGNGGGCYEAYWWFSPDGPQPLDFSSFTTAIRKRIPRDATFTPSCWALYLDRSELKSWVQKRDAKCHGCGGLGEVIAHFKLNGASVEATDIHFRSNPD
;
A
#
# COMPACT_ATOMS: atom_id res chain seq x y z
N MET A 1 14.87 41.28 -12.21
CA MET A 1 13.54 41.38 -11.56
C MET A 1 13.72 40.90 -10.13
N HIS A 2 13.71 41.84 -9.18
CA HIS A 2 14.09 41.63 -7.78
C HIS A 2 13.03 40.82 -7.02
N MET A 3 13.42 39.67 -6.46
CA MET A 3 12.64 39.00 -5.41
C MET A 3 12.97 39.65 -4.06
N LYS A 4 12.00 40.41 -3.52
CA LYS A 4 11.98 40.88 -2.14
C LYS A 4 11.61 39.71 -1.22
N LYS A 5 12.49 39.40 -0.26
CA LYS A 5 12.15 38.57 0.90
C LYS A 5 11.21 39.36 1.82
N ALA A 6 10.02 38.83 2.04
CA ALA A 6 9.11 39.33 3.08
C ALA A 6 9.54 38.74 4.44
N PHE A 7 9.83 39.64 5.36
CA PHE A 7 10.07 39.38 6.78
C PHE A 7 8.70 39.28 7.48
N LEU A 8 8.44 38.19 8.19
CA LEU A 8 7.30 38.08 9.11
C LEU A 8 7.80 38.21 10.56
N PRO A 9 7.09 38.97 11.43
CA PRO A 9 7.51 39.21 12.80
C PRO A 9 7.18 38.00 13.69
N SER A 10 8.14 37.59 14.52
CA SER A 10 7.93 36.65 15.61
C SER A 10 7.10 37.31 16.71
N ALA A 11 5.84 36.88 16.89
CA ALA A 11 5.05 37.25 18.06
C ALA A 11 5.61 36.50 19.29
N GLY A 12 6.36 37.21 20.12
CA GLY A 12 6.83 36.71 21.41
C GLY A 12 5.67 36.71 22.43
N LEU A 13 5.11 35.54 22.69
CA LEU A 13 4.25 35.30 23.85
C LEU A 13 5.14 35.15 25.09
N SER A 14 5.26 36.23 25.87
CA SER A 14 5.90 36.22 27.18
C SER A 14 4.88 35.72 28.21
N PHE A 15 5.06 34.50 28.71
CA PHE A 15 4.36 33.99 29.88
C PHE A 15 5.17 34.35 31.13
N SER A 16 4.67 35.30 31.91
CA SER A 16 5.18 35.55 33.27
C SER A 16 4.53 34.55 34.23
N PHE A 17 5.33 33.59 34.72
CA PHE A 17 4.94 32.72 35.83
C PHE A 17 5.30 33.42 37.15
N THR A 18 4.30 33.72 37.96
CA THR A 18 4.51 34.12 39.36
C THR A 18 4.89 32.87 40.16
N ILE A 19 6.15 32.81 40.61
CA ILE A 19 6.62 31.76 41.51
C ILE A 19 6.01 32.06 42.89
N GLY A 20 4.94 31.36 43.23
CA GLY A 20 4.47 31.25 44.60
C GLY A 20 5.53 30.55 45.44
N SER A 21 5.95 31.19 46.52
CA SER A 21 6.86 30.66 47.54
C SER A 21 6.28 29.36 48.13
N LEU A 22 6.73 28.22 47.61
CA LEU A 22 6.50 26.91 48.21
C LEU A 22 7.39 26.78 49.45
N GLU A 23 6.72 26.70 50.60
CA GLU A 23 7.32 26.32 51.87
C GLU A 23 8.13 25.03 51.72
N ALA A 24 9.36 25.07 52.25
CA ALA A 24 10.30 23.96 52.27
C ALA A 24 9.82 22.84 53.22
N ASN A 25 8.91 22.00 52.74
CA ASN A 25 8.65 20.71 53.35
C ASN A 25 9.72 19.70 52.91
N ARG A 26 10.57 19.33 53.87
CA ARG A 26 11.53 18.21 53.85
C ARG A 26 11.01 17.00 53.07
N LEU A 27 11.50 16.82 51.83
CA LEU A 27 11.47 15.53 51.14
C LEU A 27 12.51 14.61 51.79
N LYS A 28 12.10 13.90 52.84
CA LYS A 28 12.77 12.67 53.26
C LYS A 28 12.28 11.54 52.37
N GLY A 29 13.16 11.07 51.48
CA GLY A 29 12.91 9.86 50.69
C GLY A 29 13.12 10.08 49.20
N ALA A 30 14.36 10.34 48.79
CA ALA A 30 14.72 10.08 47.40
C ALA A 30 14.42 8.60 47.11
N PRO A 31 13.63 8.27 46.08
CA PRO A 31 13.42 6.88 45.70
C PRO A 31 14.78 6.24 45.43
N PRO A 32 15.02 5.00 45.87
CA PRO A 32 16.30 4.34 45.66
C PRO A 32 16.61 4.33 44.17
N LEU A 33 17.88 4.58 43.79
CA LEU A 33 18.35 4.69 42.39
C LEU A 33 17.84 3.56 41.47
N LYS A 34 17.57 2.38 42.04
CA LYS A 34 17.00 1.20 41.38
C LYS A 34 15.57 1.40 40.86
N SER A 35 14.78 2.27 41.48
CA SER A 35 13.41 2.61 41.08
C SER A 35 13.39 3.50 39.84
N LEU A 36 14.35 4.43 39.71
CA LEU A 36 14.44 5.32 38.55
C LEU A 36 14.82 4.53 37.29
N LEU A 37 15.76 3.58 37.39
CA LEU A 37 16.14 2.71 36.27
C LEU A 37 14.98 1.83 35.80
N HIS A 38 14.16 1.31 36.71
CA HIS A 38 12.96 0.55 36.34
C HIS A 38 11.95 1.40 35.57
N TYR A 39 11.70 2.64 36.01
CA TYR A 39 10.81 3.54 35.29
C TYR A 39 11.31 3.90 33.89
N ILE A 40 12.62 4.17 33.74
CA ILE A 40 13.21 4.47 32.43
C ILE A 40 13.13 3.24 31.51
N PHE A 41 13.43 2.04 32.01
CA PHE A 41 13.36 0.80 31.23
C PHE A 41 11.93 0.48 30.79
N CYS A 42 10.93 0.64 31.68
CA CYS A 42 9.52 0.47 31.32
C CYS A 42 9.06 1.51 30.29
N MET A 43 9.52 2.77 30.39
CA MET A 43 9.18 3.79 29.39
C MET A 43 9.78 3.46 28.02
N PHE A 44 11.03 2.99 27.97
CA PHE A 44 11.68 2.57 26.72
C PHE A 44 10.97 1.37 26.07
N LEU A 45 10.55 0.38 26.86
CA LEU A 45 9.75 -0.75 26.38
C LEU A 45 8.38 -0.34 25.84
N TYR A 46 7.74 0.63 26.48
CA TYR A 46 6.45 1.15 26.02
C TYR A 46 6.60 1.95 24.72
N LEU A 47 7.68 2.75 24.62
CA LEU A 47 7.96 3.54 23.43
C LEU A 47 8.36 2.67 22.22
N SER A 48 9.13 1.59 22.44
CA SER A 48 9.48 0.65 21.36
C SER A 48 8.27 -0.17 20.87
N SER A 49 7.32 -0.48 21.76
CA SER A 49 6.08 -1.17 21.39
C SER A 49 5.17 -0.30 20.52
N ALA A 50 5.11 1.01 20.77
CA ALA A 50 4.27 1.93 20.00
C ALA A 50 4.74 2.13 18.55
N ILE A 51 6.05 2.00 18.28
CA ILE A 51 6.62 2.16 16.93
C ILE A 51 6.30 0.95 16.05
N ALA A 52 6.30 -0.27 16.61
CA ALA A 52 6.02 -1.49 15.85
C ALA A 52 4.57 -1.57 15.33
N VAL A 53 3.61 -1.04 16.08
CA VAL A 53 2.17 -1.08 15.72
C VAL A 53 1.84 -0.15 14.53
N GLN A 54 2.62 0.91 14.31
CA GLN A 54 2.35 1.85 13.21
C GLN A 54 2.77 1.31 11.83
N ALA A 55 3.85 0.52 11.76
CA ALA A 55 4.32 -0.08 10.51
C ALA A 55 3.33 -1.11 9.90
N GLN A 56 2.36 -1.58 10.68
CA GLN A 56 1.39 -2.62 10.27
C GLN A 56 0.13 -2.05 9.60
N TRP A 57 -0.05 -0.73 9.56
CA TRP A 57 -1.24 -0.11 8.97
C TRP A 57 -0.86 0.84 7.83
N GLU A 58 0.07 0.37 7.02
CA GLU A 58 0.49 1.03 5.80
C GLU A 58 -0.51 0.78 4.68
N ARG A 59 -0.93 1.85 4.01
CA ARG A 59 -1.72 1.76 2.79
C ARG A 59 -0.79 1.78 1.59
N VAL A 60 -0.97 0.79 0.72
CA VAL A 60 -0.36 0.77 -0.61
C VAL A 60 -1.24 1.58 -1.56
N ILE A 61 -0.68 2.63 -2.14
CA ILE A 61 -1.36 3.48 -3.15
C ILE A 61 -0.70 3.20 -4.49
N THR A 62 -1.52 2.88 -5.50
CA THR A 62 -1.05 2.54 -6.83
C THR A 62 -1.81 3.36 -7.89
N GLY A 63 -1.07 3.94 -8.84
CA GLY A 63 -1.60 4.75 -9.94
C GLY A 63 -0.52 5.13 -10.96
N ASP A 64 -0.92 5.84 -12.03
CA ASP A 64 -0.07 6.14 -13.19
C ASP A 64 1.13 7.06 -12.89
N ALA A 65 0.99 7.95 -11.90
CA ALA A 65 2.06 8.84 -11.45
C ALA A 65 2.84 8.17 -10.31
N SER A 66 3.60 7.14 -10.67
CA SER A 66 4.54 6.39 -9.83
C SER A 66 5.03 7.14 -8.57
N PHE A 67 4.50 6.80 -7.39
CA PHE A 67 5.24 6.57 -6.14
C PHE A 67 4.36 5.73 -5.21
N ASP A 68 4.83 4.53 -4.87
CA ASP A 68 4.42 3.83 -3.65
C ASP A 68 4.89 4.71 -2.48
N THR A 69 4.11 5.72 -2.08
CA THR A 69 4.37 6.43 -0.83
C THR A 69 3.52 5.76 0.24
N PRO A 70 4.14 4.98 1.14
CA PRO A 70 3.51 4.51 2.36
C PRO A 70 2.78 5.65 3.05
N ASP A 71 1.50 5.49 3.34
CA ASP A 71 0.84 6.34 4.32
C ASP A 71 0.00 5.54 5.31
N HIS A 72 -0.42 6.22 6.38
CA HIS A 72 -1.08 5.60 7.52
C HIS A 72 -2.47 6.21 7.72
N PRO A 73 -3.47 5.81 6.93
CA PRO A 73 -4.79 6.43 7.00
C PRO A 73 -5.43 6.18 8.37
N SER A 74 -6.08 7.22 8.89
CA SER A 74 -6.89 7.10 10.10
C SER A 74 -8.12 6.22 9.83
N PRO A 75 -8.64 5.52 10.85
CA PRO A 75 -9.89 4.78 10.69
C PRO A 75 -11.07 5.71 10.43
N HIS A 76 -11.98 5.27 9.57
CA HIS A 76 -13.22 5.97 9.25
C HIS A 76 -14.41 5.02 9.13
N PRO A 77 -15.66 5.49 9.33
CA PRO A 77 -16.85 4.66 9.10
C PRO A 77 -17.00 4.30 7.62
N LEU A 78 -17.69 3.21 7.29
CA LEU A 78 -17.85 2.79 5.89
C LEU A 78 -18.49 3.88 5.01
N SER A 79 -19.33 4.73 5.61
CA SER A 79 -19.96 5.87 4.92
C SER A 79 -18.97 6.92 4.42
N TYR A 80 -17.80 7.05 5.05
CA TYR A 80 -16.74 7.95 4.61
C TYR A 80 -16.25 7.57 3.22
N PHE A 81 -16.09 6.27 2.97
CA PHE A 81 -15.62 5.75 1.69
C PHE A 81 -16.72 5.72 0.62
N THR A 82 -17.99 5.54 1.00
CA THR A 82 -19.07 5.27 0.04
C THR A 82 -19.93 6.49 -0.34
N ARG A 83 -20.10 7.49 0.54
CA ARG A 83 -21.06 8.59 0.28
C ARG A 83 -20.54 9.64 -0.69
N ARG A 84 -19.24 9.90 -0.71
CA ARG A 84 -18.61 10.95 -1.54
C ARG A 84 -17.37 10.40 -2.24
N PRO A 85 -17.55 9.52 -3.24
CA PRO A 85 -16.43 8.80 -3.88
C PRO A 85 -15.42 9.73 -4.57
N PHE A 86 -15.85 10.90 -5.06
CA PHE A 86 -14.96 11.89 -5.69
C PHE A 86 -13.89 12.44 -4.73
N LEU A 87 -14.13 12.39 -3.42
CA LEU A 87 -13.14 12.81 -2.42
C LEU A 87 -12.03 11.77 -2.20
N ARG A 88 -12.07 10.62 -2.89
CA ARG A 88 -11.11 9.52 -2.73
C ARG A 88 -9.98 9.57 -3.76
N GLY A 89 -9.99 10.57 -4.64
CA GLY A 89 -8.94 10.76 -5.64
C GLY A 89 -7.59 11.10 -5.01
N PHE A 90 -6.54 10.74 -5.72
CA PHE A 90 -5.15 11.07 -5.45
C PHE A 90 -4.63 11.78 -6.69
N GLU A 91 -3.81 12.81 -6.48
CA GLU A 91 -3.02 13.45 -7.54
C GLU A 91 -3.80 13.85 -8.80
N ASN A 92 -5.02 14.34 -8.62
CA ASN A 92 -5.87 14.86 -9.71
C ASN A 92 -6.19 13.84 -10.83
N SER A 93 -6.10 12.53 -10.57
CA SER A 93 -6.27 11.47 -11.57
C SER A 93 -7.65 11.42 -12.25
N LEU A 94 -8.70 11.87 -11.55
CA LEU A 94 -10.07 11.98 -12.09
C LEU A 94 -10.47 13.44 -12.34
N CYS A 95 -10.01 14.35 -11.47
CA CYS A 95 -10.45 15.74 -11.44
C CYS A 95 -9.20 16.63 -11.39
N ASP A 96 -9.09 17.58 -12.32
CA ASP A 96 -7.90 18.42 -12.48
C ASP A 96 -7.55 19.24 -11.21
N ASP A 97 -8.53 19.49 -10.32
CA ASP A 97 -8.38 20.21 -9.03
C ASP A 97 -9.09 19.51 -7.85
N SER A 98 -8.86 18.20 -7.69
CA SER A 98 -9.54 17.38 -6.67
C SER A 98 -9.33 17.84 -5.21
N GLU A 99 -8.29 18.62 -4.94
CA GLU A 99 -7.96 19.14 -3.61
C GLU A 99 -8.85 20.31 -3.16
N THR A 100 -9.57 20.95 -4.10
CA THR A 100 -10.47 22.07 -3.79
C THR A 100 -11.94 21.64 -3.78
N PRO A 101 -12.80 22.28 -2.96
CA PRO A 101 -14.23 22.05 -3.03
C PRO A 101 -14.82 22.32 -4.41
N GLN A 102 -14.24 23.28 -5.16
CA GLN A 102 -14.68 23.63 -6.49
C GLN A 102 -14.34 22.53 -7.51
N GLY A 103 -13.09 22.05 -7.55
CA GLY A 103 -12.70 20.98 -8.46
C GLY A 103 -13.40 19.66 -8.14
N THR A 104 -13.69 19.38 -6.86
CA THR A 104 -14.57 18.25 -6.48
C THR A 104 -15.99 18.44 -7.05
N ALA A 105 -16.55 19.64 -6.96
CA ALA A 105 -17.89 19.92 -7.47
C ALA A 105 -17.97 19.85 -9.00
N GLU A 106 -16.93 20.33 -9.70
CA GLU A 106 -16.75 20.16 -11.14
C GLU A 106 -16.73 18.69 -11.53
N CYS A 107 -15.90 17.90 -10.85
CA CYS A 107 -15.81 16.46 -11.07
C CYS A 107 -17.14 15.73 -10.88
N ALA A 108 -17.90 16.11 -9.85
CA ALA A 108 -19.22 15.54 -9.59
C ALA A 108 -20.30 15.95 -10.61
N ARG A 109 -20.04 16.98 -11.44
CA ARG A 109 -20.87 17.31 -12.62
C ARG A 109 -20.43 16.52 -13.84
N ASP A 110 -19.12 16.32 -13.99
CA ASP A 110 -18.54 15.70 -15.17
C ASP A 110 -18.66 14.18 -15.16
N PHE A 111 -18.75 13.58 -13.96
CA PHE A 111 -18.86 12.14 -13.79
C PHE A 111 -20.04 11.76 -12.91
N SER A 112 -20.68 10.64 -13.26
CA SER A 112 -21.49 9.86 -12.33
C SER A 112 -20.60 8.84 -11.61
N ALA A 113 -20.85 8.61 -10.33
CA ALA A 113 -20.11 7.63 -9.54
C ALA A 113 -21.02 6.53 -8.99
N LYS A 114 -20.58 5.29 -9.14
CA LYS A 114 -21.16 4.12 -8.51
C LYS A 114 -20.13 3.47 -7.60
N VAL A 115 -20.51 3.15 -6.37
CA VAL A 115 -19.67 2.39 -5.45
C VAL A 115 -20.33 1.05 -5.19
N SER A 116 -19.59 -0.03 -5.42
CA SER A 116 -20.01 -1.37 -4.99
C SER A 116 -19.13 -1.81 -3.83
N VAL A 117 -19.77 -2.43 -2.83
CA VAL A 117 -19.13 -2.90 -1.61
C VAL A 117 -19.25 -4.41 -1.57
N ARG A 118 -18.13 -5.10 -1.40
CA ARG A 118 -18.07 -6.56 -1.37
C ARG A 118 -17.31 -7.03 -0.14
N SER A 119 -17.86 -7.98 0.61
CA SER A 119 -17.08 -8.67 1.63
C SER A 119 -16.09 -9.63 0.95
N VAL A 120 -14.81 -9.51 1.30
CA VAL A 120 -13.76 -10.41 0.81
C VAL A 120 -13.67 -11.64 1.72
N GLY A 121 -13.81 -11.44 3.04
CA GLY A 121 -13.79 -12.50 4.03
C GLY A 121 -13.21 -12.03 5.37
N THR A 122 -12.66 -12.96 6.13
CA THR A 122 -12.02 -12.69 7.43
C THR A 122 -10.66 -13.39 7.49
N LEU A 123 -9.63 -12.67 7.92
CA LEU A 123 -8.28 -13.19 8.19
C LEU A 123 -7.83 -12.79 9.58
N SER A 124 -7.37 -13.74 10.39
CA SER A 124 -6.90 -13.52 11.76
C SER A 124 -7.87 -12.67 12.61
N GLY A 125 -9.18 -12.85 12.41
CA GLY A 125 -10.24 -12.09 13.10
C GLY A 125 -10.61 -10.74 12.49
N PHE A 126 -9.86 -10.26 11.49
CA PHE A 126 -10.13 -9.01 10.79
C PHE A 126 -11.09 -9.21 9.63
N HIS A 127 -12.20 -8.47 9.60
CA HIS A 127 -13.13 -8.47 8.47
C HIS A 127 -12.61 -7.57 7.35
N ILE A 128 -12.60 -8.08 6.13
CA ILE A 128 -12.03 -7.41 4.95
C ILE A 128 -13.16 -7.11 3.96
N VAL A 129 -13.18 -5.87 3.49
CA VAL A 129 -14.17 -5.35 2.54
C VAL A 129 -13.43 -4.71 1.37
N GLU A 130 -13.89 -4.99 0.16
CA GLU A 130 -13.43 -4.33 -1.06
C GLU A 130 -14.49 -3.33 -1.53
N LEU A 131 -14.04 -2.16 -1.95
CA LEU A 131 -14.86 -1.16 -2.62
C LEU A 131 -14.37 -1.03 -4.05
N LEU A 132 -15.29 -1.13 -5.00
CA LEU A 132 -15.04 -0.83 -6.40
C LEU A 132 -15.83 0.42 -6.78
N TYR A 133 -15.10 1.45 -7.17
CA TYR A 133 -15.64 2.71 -7.65
C TYR A 133 -15.65 2.68 -9.18
N THR A 134 -16.77 3.04 -9.77
CA THR A 134 -16.91 3.23 -11.21
C THR A 134 -17.32 4.66 -11.45
N PHE A 135 -16.51 5.39 -12.20
CA PHE A 135 -16.80 6.76 -12.63
C PHE A 135 -17.09 6.74 -14.12
N THR A 136 -18.27 7.23 -14.51
CA THR A 136 -18.70 7.27 -15.90
C THR A 136 -18.92 8.73 -16.28
N PRO A 137 -18.23 9.25 -17.33
CA PRO A 137 -18.48 10.59 -17.83
C PRO A 137 -19.98 10.80 -18.10
N THR A 138 -20.49 11.97 -17.76
CA THR A 138 -21.85 12.35 -18.12
C THR A 138 -21.92 12.69 -19.62
N ASP A 139 -23.12 12.65 -20.20
CA ASP A 139 -23.32 12.90 -21.63
C ASP A 139 -22.83 14.28 -22.11
N ASN A 140 -22.60 15.21 -21.18
CA ASN A 140 -22.13 16.57 -21.47
C ASN A 140 -20.61 16.67 -21.59
N VAL A 141 -19.87 15.58 -21.34
CA VAL A 141 -18.40 15.56 -21.32
C VAL A 141 -17.89 14.51 -22.31
N THR A 142 -17.29 14.96 -23.41
CA THR A 142 -16.90 14.09 -24.53
C THR A 142 -15.41 13.74 -24.56
N ASP A 143 -14.59 14.45 -23.79
CA ASP A 143 -13.14 14.33 -23.74
C ASP A 143 -12.61 13.49 -22.56
N LYS A 144 -13.50 13.06 -21.66
CA LYS A 144 -13.16 12.20 -20.52
C LYS A 144 -13.54 10.74 -20.80
N ILE A 145 -12.82 9.81 -20.19
CA ILE A 145 -13.06 8.35 -20.28
C ILE A 145 -13.52 7.78 -18.94
N PRO A 146 -14.22 6.64 -18.92
CA PRO A 146 -14.54 5.94 -17.67
C PRO A 146 -13.30 5.61 -16.84
N GLN A 147 -13.45 5.67 -15.52
CA GLN A 147 -12.39 5.37 -14.56
C GLN A 147 -12.88 4.32 -13.57
N MET A 148 -11.97 3.47 -13.10
CA MET A 148 -12.27 2.48 -12.08
C MET A 148 -11.22 2.49 -11.00
N TRP A 149 -11.67 2.64 -9.76
CA TRP A 149 -10.78 2.59 -8.60
C TRP A 149 -11.15 1.41 -7.70
N LYS A 150 -10.17 0.91 -6.96
CA LYS A 150 -10.37 -0.12 -5.96
C LYS A 150 -9.79 0.32 -4.63
N SER A 151 -10.55 0.15 -3.56
CA SER A 151 -10.04 0.22 -2.19
C SER A 151 -10.20 -1.13 -1.49
N ILE A 152 -9.24 -1.49 -0.65
CA ILE A 152 -9.38 -2.60 0.30
C ILE A 152 -9.38 -2.02 1.70
N LEU A 153 -10.43 -2.33 2.45
CA LEU A 153 -10.67 -1.87 3.80
C LEU A 153 -10.62 -3.03 4.79
N VAL A 154 -10.02 -2.78 5.95
CA VAL A 154 -10.00 -3.71 7.08
C VAL A 154 -10.78 -3.10 8.24
N LYS A 155 -11.74 -3.87 8.77
CA LYS A 155 -12.55 -3.46 9.92
C LYS A 155 -11.72 -3.49 11.19
N THR A 156 -11.67 -2.35 11.89
CA THR A 156 -10.92 -2.14 13.14
C THR A 156 -11.81 -1.84 14.35
N GLY A 157 -13.12 -1.70 14.14
CA GLY A 157 -14.13 -1.47 15.19
C GLY A 157 -15.55 -1.66 14.65
N THR A 158 -16.58 -1.34 15.45
CA THR A 158 -18.00 -1.62 15.11
C THR A 158 -18.43 -1.09 13.74
N ASP A 159 -18.07 0.15 13.41
CA ASP A 159 -18.19 0.78 12.09
C ASP A 159 -16.95 1.65 11.87
N SER A 160 -15.79 1.01 11.89
CA SER A 160 -14.50 1.69 11.75
C SER A 160 -13.61 0.84 10.86
N TYR A 161 -13.08 1.45 9.81
CA TYR A 161 -12.32 0.79 8.75
C TYR A 161 -11.06 1.59 8.45
N ARG A 162 -9.94 0.89 8.30
CA ARG A 162 -8.71 1.45 7.75
C ARG A 162 -8.53 0.95 6.32
N GLU A 163 -8.17 1.84 5.41
CA GLU A 163 -7.81 1.47 4.05
C GLU A 163 -6.36 0.97 4.01
N ILE A 164 -6.12 -0.14 3.34
CA ILE A 164 -4.78 -0.76 3.22
C ILE A 164 -4.30 -0.86 1.77
N TYR A 165 -5.21 -0.63 0.82
CA TYR A 165 -4.91 -0.61 -0.60
C TYR A 165 -5.80 0.41 -1.29
N HIS A 166 -5.23 1.17 -2.23
CA HIS A 166 -5.94 2.06 -3.10
C HIS A 166 -5.34 2.02 -4.51
N LEU A 167 -6.11 1.58 -5.50
CA LEU A 167 -5.72 1.57 -6.91
C LEU A 167 -6.58 2.54 -7.70
N GLN A 168 -5.93 3.41 -8.48
CA GLN A 168 -6.57 4.25 -9.48
C GLN A 168 -6.17 3.79 -10.87
N SER A 169 -7.13 3.28 -11.63
CA SER A 169 -6.89 2.74 -12.97
C SER A 169 -7.82 3.39 -13.99
N TYR A 170 -7.22 3.71 -15.14
CA TYR A 170 -7.92 4.18 -16.32
C TYR A 170 -8.53 2.99 -17.06
N ALA A 171 -9.84 3.03 -17.31
CA ALA A 171 -10.44 2.09 -18.23
C ALA A 171 -10.12 2.56 -19.64
N ALA A 172 -9.07 2.01 -20.26
CA ALA A 172 -8.77 2.28 -21.66
C ALA A 172 -10.00 1.89 -22.52
N PRO A 173 -10.64 2.83 -23.23
CA PRO A 173 -11.91 2.59 -23.91
C PRO A 173 -11.82 1.58 -25.06
N SER A 174 -10.61 1.22 -25.49
CA SER A 174 -10.36 0.32 -26.61
C SER A 174 -10.21 -1.15 -26.24
N ILE A 175 -10.21 -1.54 -24.96
CA ILE A 175 -10.01 -2.95 -24.59
C ILE A 175 -11.08 -3.46 -23.61
N PRO A 176 -12.05 -4.26 -24.09
CA PRO A 176 -13.20 -4.74 -23.30
C PRO A 176 -12.85 -5.53 -22.02
N ASP A 177 -11.62 -6.04 -21.91
CA ASP A 177 -11.20 -6.93 -20.82
C ASP A 177 -10.14 -6.33 -19.88
N HIS A 178 -9.38 -5.30 -20.31
CA HIS A 178 -8.47 -4.58 -19.40
C HIS A 178 -9.19 -3.56 -18.50
N SER A 179 -10.50 -3.39 -18.68
CA SER A 179 -11.32 -2.48 -17.89
C SER A 179 -11.87 -3.09 -16.60
N LYS A 180 -11.56 -4.35 -16.27
CA LYS A 180 -12.12 -5.00 -15.08
C LYS A 180 -11.03 -5.22 -14.03
N LEU A 181 -11.10 -4.43 -12.97
CA LEU A 181 -10.38 -4.73 -11.74
C LEU A 181 -10.86 -6.08 -11.20
N GLU A 182 -9.91 -7.01 -10.95
CA GLU A 182 -10.22 -8.34 -10.47
C GLU A 182 -10.69 -8.29 -9.01
N PRO A 183 -11.60 -9.18 -8.57
CA PRO A 183 -11.92 -9.27 -7.16
C PRO A 183 -10.70 -9.67 -6.31
N SER A 184 -10.44 -8.94 -5.22
CA SER A 184 -9.51 -9.37 -4.17
C SER A 184 -9.92 -10.73 -3.60
N ARG A 185 -8.95 -11.54 -3.21
CA ARG A 185 -9.18 -12.93 -2.80
C ARG A 185 -8.31 -13.32 -1.61
N ILE A 186 -8.83 -14.25 -0.83
CA ILE A 186 -8.08 -14.95 0.20
C ILE A 186 -7.43 -16.18 -0.43
N VAL A 187 -6.11 -16.29 -0.35
CA VAL A 187 -5.31 -17.32 -1.03
C VAL A 187 -4.54 -18.13 0.02
N HIS A 188 -4.52 -19.45 -0.15
CA HIS A 188 -3.68 -20.34 0.66
C HIS A 188 -2.29 -20.43 0.04
N VAL A 189 -1.26 -20.26 0.86
CA VAL A 189 0.16 -20.30 0.47
C VAL A 189 0.87 -21.25 1.41
N GLY A 190 0.94 -22.52 1.01
CA GLY A 190 1.36 -23.59 1.92
C GLY A 190 0.41 -23.71 3.11
N THR A 191 0.91 -23.45 4.32
CA THR A 191 0.14 -23.51 5.57
C THR A 191 -0.46 -22.17 5.99
N GLU A 192 -0.09 -21.08 5.32
CA GLU A 192 -0.54 -19.73 5.63
C GLU A 192 -1.67 -19.31 4.69
N THR A 193 -2.41 -18.28 5.11
CA THR A 193 -3.46 -17.67 4.29
C THR A 193 -3.23 -16.18 4.20
N VAL A 194 -3.33 -15.62 2.99
CA VAL A 194 -3.04 -14.21 2.72
C VAL A 194 -4.17 -13.55 1.94
N LEU A 195 -4.26 -12.24 2.06
CA LEU A 195 -5.08 -11.41 1.17
C LEU A 195 -4.27 -11.07 -0.08
N ALA A 196 -4.88 -11.20 -1.25
CA ALA A 196 -4.25 -10.90 -2.53
C ALA A 196 -5.17 -10.03 -3.40
N THR A 197 -4.58 -9.04 -4.07
CA THR A 197 -5.15 -8.35 -5.22
C THR A 197 -4.18 -8.41 -6.39
N ARG A 198 -4.71 -8.51 -7.61
CA ARG A 198 -3.93 -8.53 -8.84
C ARG A 198 -4.81 -7.99 -9.96
N ASP A 199 -4.45 -6.83 -10.49
CA ASP A 199 -5.21 -6.12 -11.51
C ASP A 199 -4.30 -5.85 -12.71
N SER A 200 -4.77 -6.14 -13.93
CA SER A 200 -4.01 -5.83 -15.14
C SER A 200 -3.69 -4.32 -15.21
N ASP A 201 -2.46 -3.95 -15.59
CA ASP A 201 -2.10 -2.56 -15.86
C ASP A 201 -2.52 -2.09 -17.27
N GLY A 202 -3.02 -3.02 -18.10
CA GLY A 202 -3.49 -2.76 -19.46
C GLY A 202 -2.35 -2.72 -20.50
N GLY A 203 -1.11 -2.93 -20.08
CA GLY A 203 0.06 -2.95 -20.94
C GLY A 203 0.29 -4.30 -21.65
N ASN A 204 0.93 -4.25 -22.82
CA ASN A 204 1.26 -5.43 -23.62
C ASN A 204 2.33 -6.35 -22.99
N GLY A 205 2.99 -5.91 -21.91
CA GLY A 205 4.04 -6.67 -21.21
C GLY A 205 3.53 -7.68 -20.17
N GLY A 206 2.20 -7.77 -20.00
CA GLY A 206 1.59 -8.59 -18.94
C GLY A 206 1.76 -8.00 -17.54
N GLY A 207 2.07 -6.71 -17.44
CA GLY A 207 2.20 -6.03 -16.17
C GLY A 207 0.86 -6.00 -15.41
N CYS A 208 0.96 -5.74 -14.12
CA CYS A 208 -0.19 -5.73 -13.23
C CYS A 208 0.13 -4.91 -11.98
N TYR A 209 -0.93 -4.44 -11.34
CA TYR A 209 -0.93 -3.91 -10.00
C TYR A 209 -1.27 -5.06 -9.04
N GLU A 210 -0.32 -5.46 -8.21
CA GLU A 210 -0.54 -6.52 -7.24
C GLU A 210 -0.03 -6.12 -5.86
N ALA A 211 -0.71 -6.63 -4.84
CA ALA A 211 -0.30 -6.47 -3.46
C ALA A 211 -0.85 -7.63 -2.63
N TYR A 212 -0.08 -8.00 -1.61
CA TYR A 212 -0.29 -9.20 -0.82
C TYR A 212 -0.09 -8.88 0.65
N TRP A 213 -0.99 -9.34 1.51
CA TRP A 213 -0.90 -9.11 2.95
C TRP A 213 -1.07 -10.40 3.73
N TRP A 214 -0.12 -10.65 4.64
CA TRP A 214 -0.30 -11.59 5.74
C TRP A 214 -0.94 -10.86 6.92
N PHE A 215 -1.73 -11.55 7.74
CA PHE A 215 -2.45 -10.93 8.86
C PHE A 215 -1.93 -11.47 10.19
N SER A 216 -1.20 -10.62 10.91
CA SER A 216 -0.82 -10.84 12.31
C SER A 216 -2.00 -10.53 13.24
N PRO A 217 -1.93 -10.89 14.54
CA PRO A 217 -2.91 -10.43 15.54
C PRO A 217 -3.04 -8.90 15.63
N ASP A 218 -2.00 -8.16 15.27
CA ASP A 218 -1.96 -6.70 15.38
C ASP A 218 -2.45 -5.97 14.12
N GLY A 219 -2.60 -6.70 13.00
CA GLY A 219 -3.07 -6.14 11.74
C GLY A 219 -2.42 -6.77 10.50
N PRO A 220 -2.80 -6.25 9.31
CA PRO A 220 -2.24 -6.65 8.03
C PRO A 220 -0.75 -6.28 7.94
N GLN A 221 0.02 -7.03 7.18
CA GLN A 221 1.43 -6.76 6.92
C GLN A 221 1.70 -7.11 5.46
N PRO A 222 2.19 -6.15 4.64
CA PRO A 222 2.58 -6.45 3.27
C PRO A 222 3.60 -7.60 3.23
N LEU A 223 3.44 -8.53 2.29
CA LEU A 223 4.43 -9.59 2.10
C LEU A 223 5.76 -9.01 1.62
N ASP A 224 6.85 -9.36 2.28
CA ASP A 224 8.20 -8.94 1.93
C ASP A 224 8.90 -10.00 1.07
N PHE A 225 9.03 -9.69 -0.22
CA PHE A 225 9.73 -10.51 -1.22
C PHE A 225 11.22 -10.14 -1.38
N SER A 226 11.76 -9.20 -0.60
CA SER A 226 13.13 -8.69 -0.76
C SER A 226 14.20 -9.79 -0.64
N SER A 227 14.08 -10.64 0.38
CA SER A 227 15.00 -11.75 0.62
C SER A 227 14.86 -12.84 -0.44
N PHE A 228 13.63 -13.17 -0.84
CA PHE A 228 13.33 -14.13 -1.90
C PHE A 228 13.91 -13.70 -3.26
N THR A 229 13.63 -12.46 -3.68
CA THR A 229 14.16 -11.90 -4.93
C THR A 229 15.68 -11.81 -4.93
N THR A 230 16.28 -11.46 -3.78
CA THR A 230 17.75 -11.47 -3.61
C THR A 230 18.34 -12.87 -3.75
N ALA A 231 17.66 -13.91 -3.23
CA ALA A 231 18.10 -15.28 -3.39
C ALA A 231 18.06 -15.73 -4.86
N ILE A 232 17.02 -15.35 -5.61
CA ILE A 232 16.91 -15.61 -7.06
C ILE A 232 18.03 -14.93 -7.83
N ARG A 233 18.32 -13.65 -7.55
CA ARG A 233 19.40 -12.89 -8.21
C ARG A 233 20.77 -13.57 -8.09
N LYS A 234 21.02 -14.34 -7.02
CA LYS A 234 22.27 -15.10 -6.83
C LYS A 234 22.36 -16.35 -7.70
N ARG A 235 21.26 -16.78 -8.33
CA ARG A 235 21.18 -18.02 -9.13
C ARG A 235 21.09 -17.79 -10.63
N ILE A 236 20.85 -16.57 -11.07
CA ILE A 236 20.84 -16.18 -12.48
C ILE A 236 22.16 -15.47 -12.86
N PRO A 237 22.48 -15.31 -14.17
CA PRO A 237 23.66 -14.56 -14.59
C PRO A 237 23.67 -13.12 -14.05
N ARG A 238 24.86 -12.58 -13.71
CA ARG A 238 25.00 -11.29 -13.00
C ARG A 238 24.48 -10.09 -13.80
N ASP A 239 24.58 -10.19 -15.12
CA ASP A 239 24.13 -9.21 -16.11
C ASP A 239 22.68 -9.47 -16.55
N ALA A 240 21.94 -10.36 -15.86
CA ALA A 240 20.55 -10.66 -16.16
C ALA A 240 19.55 -9.93 -15.25
N THR A 241 18.29 -9.99 -15.65
CA THR A 241 17.10 -9.58 -14.91
C THR A 241 15.98 -10.61 -15.08
N PHE A 242 14.98 -10.54 -14.20
CA PHE A 242 13.77 -11.37 -14.23
C PHE A 242 12.60 -10.54 -13.66
N THR A 243 11.36 -10.97 -13.92
CA THR A 243 10.14 -10.35 -13.40
C THR A 243 9.72 -11.06 -12.10
N PRO A 244 9.66 -10.36 -10.96
CA PRO A 244 9.33 -10.99 -9.69
C PRO A 244 7.82 -11.05 -9.35
N SER A 245 6.97 -10.61 -10.28
CA SER A 245 5.57 -10.27 -10.03
C SER A 245 4.63 -10.73 -11.15
N CYS A 246 3.32 -10.53 -10.96
CA CYS A 246 2.30 -10.66 -11.99
C CYS A 246 2.27 -12.04 -12.64
N TRP A 247 2.44 -12.13 -13.96
CA TRP A 247 2.41 -13.41 -14.69
C TRP A 247 3.51 -14.39 -14.23
N ALA A 248 4.57 -13.89 -13.58
CA ALA A 248 5.64 -14.72 -13.08
C ALA A 248 5.38 -15.27 -11.68
N LEU A 249 4.44 -14.71 -10.90
CA LEU A 249 4.18 -15.09 -9.51
C LEU A 249 2.88 -15.89 -9.37
N TYR A 250 3.00 -17.10 -8.83
CA TYR A 250 1.91 -18.03 -8.54
C TYR A 250 1.82 -18.25 -7.03
N LEU A 251 1.13 -17.33 -6.36
CA LEU A 251 1.03 -17.29 -4.90
C LEU A 251 0.39 -18.57 -4.33
N ASP A 252 -0.66 -19.08 -4.96
CA ASP A 252 -1.38 -20.31 -4.60
C ASP A 252 -0.53 -21.58 -4.71
N ARG A 253 0.54 -21.54 -5.52
CA ARG A 253 1.49 -22.64 -5.72
C ARG A 253 2.80 -22.42 -4.97
N SER A 254 2.94 -21.29 -4.28
CA SER A 254 4.18 -20.85 -3.66
C SER A 254 5.37 -20.92 -4.64
N GLU A 255 5.13 -20.45 -5.88
CA GLU A 255 6.06 -20.56 -7.00
C GLU A 255 6.22 -19.22 -7.72
N LEU A 256 7.45 -18.90 -8.11
CA LEU A 256 7.78 -17.89 -9.09
C LEU A 256 8.42 -18.57 -10.29
N LYS A 257 7.91 -18.28 -11.48
CA LYS A 257 8.43 -18.75 -12.75
C LYS A 257 8.57 -17.60 -13.71
N SER A 258 9.82 -17.17 -13.96
CA SER A 258 10.12 -15.99 -14.78
C SER A 258 11.12 -16.30 -15.87
N TRP A 259 10.89 -15.70 -17.03
CA TRP A 259 11.93 -15.54 -18.04
C TRP A 259 13.10 -14.73 -17.48
N VAL A 260 14.31 -15.13 -17.85
CA VAL A 260 15.56 -14.46 -17.49
C VAL A 260 16.13 -13.83 -18.75
N GLN A 261 16.40 -12.53 -18.69
CA GLN A 261 16.82 -11.74 -19.84
C GLN A 261 18.10 -10.97 -19.52
N LYS A 262 18.96 -10.72 -20.50
CA LYS A 262 20.06 -9.76 -20.39
C LYS A 262 19.51 -8.38 -20.00
N ARG A 263 20.16 -7.73 -19.03
CA ARG A 263 19.75 -6.41 -18.51
C ARG A 263 19.83 -5.32 -19.57
N ASP A 264 20.74 -5.45 -20.52
CA ASP A 264 20.98 -4.53 -21.64
C ASP A 264 20.36 -5.03 -22.96
N ALA A 265 19.35 -5.92 -22.90
CA ALA A 265 18.67 -6.41 -24.07
C ALA A 265 18.05 -5.25 -24.88
N LYS A 266 18.26 -5.26 -26.20
CA LYS A 266 17.79 -4.21 -27.13
C LYS A 266 16.28 -4.24 -27.39
N CYS A 267 15.58 -5.28 -26.94
CA CYS A 267 14.14 -5.43 -27.12
C CYS A 267 13.54 -6.36 -26.04
N HIS A 268 12.24 -6.22 -25.74
CA HIS A 268 11.54 -7.03 -24.73
C HIS A 268 11.59 -8.55 -24.98
N GLY A 269 11.68 -9.00 -26.24
CA GLY A 269 11.80 -10.42 -26.59
C GLY A 269 13.23 -10.91 -26.85
N CYS A 270 14.24 -10.04 -26.80
CA CYS A 270 15.61 -10.33 -27.19
C CYS A 270 16.47 -10.74 -26.00
N GLY A 271 17.62 -11.39 -26.24
CA GLY A 271 18.61 -11.61 -25.18
C GLY A 271 18.12 -12.49 -24.04
N GLY A 272 17.19 -13.40 -24.34
CA GLY A 272 16.75 -14.40 -23.39
C GLY A 272 17.87 -15.37 -23.03
N LEU A 273 18.05 -15.59 -21.74
CA LEU A 273 19.11 -16.43 -21.19
C LEU A 273 18.57 -17.76 -20.68
N GLY A 274 17.27 -17.85 -20.45
CA GLY A 274 16.64 -19.03 -19.89
C GLY A 274 15.47 -18.66 -18.98
N GLU A 275 15.14 -19.56 -18.07
CA GLU A 275 14.03 -19.42 -17.14
C GLU A 275 14.50 -19.71 -15.72
N VAL A 276 13.98 -18.95 -14.76
CA VAL A 276 14.14 -19.25 -13.33
C VAL A 276 12.81 -19.72 -12.77
N ILE A 277 12.85 -20.85 -12.07
CA ILE A 277 11.75 -21.40 -11.28
C ILE A 277 12.22 -21.38 -9.84
N ALA A 278 11.47 -20.73 -8.96
CA ALA A 278 11.79 -20.60 -7.55
C ALA A 278 10.56 -20.91 -6.72
N HIS A 279 10.72 -21.76 -5.72
CA HIS A 279 9.69 -22.06 -4.74
C HIS A 279 9.96 -21.29 -3.46
N PHE A 280 8.89 -20.96 -2.74
CA PHE A 280 8.98 -20.26 -1.49
C PHE A 280 8.03 -20.84 -0.44
N LYS A 281 8.21 -20.36 0.78
CA LYS A 281 7.25 -20.49 1.87
C LYS A 281 7.08 -19.14 2.54
N LEU A 282 5.99 -18.99 3.27
CA LEU A 282 5.78 -17.84 4.14
C LEU A 282 6.29 -18.13 5.55
N ASN A 283 6.88 -17.11 6.16
CA ASN A 283 7.23 -17.07 7.58
C ASN A 283 6.70 -15.74 8.13
N GLY A 284 5.43 -15.74 8.54
CA GLY A 284 4.69 -14.50 8.72
C GLY A 284 4.60 -13.70 7.42
N ALA A 285 4.91 -12.40 7.49
CA ALA A 285 4.96 -11.54 6.31
C ALA A 285 6.20 -11.74 5.44
N SER A 286 7.23 -12.48 5.89
CA SER A 286 8.44 -12.70 5.10
C SER A 286 8.29 -13.85 4.11
N VAL A 287 8.72 -13.63 2.87
CA VAL A 287 8.77 -14.65 1.82
C VAL A 287 10.18 -15.24 1.75
N GLU A 288 10.29 -16.54 2.01
CA GLU A 288 11.57 -17.25 2.09
C GLU A 288 11.70 -18.26 0.95
N ALA A 289 12.82 -18.21 0.21
CA ALA A 289 13.12 -19.20 -0.82
C ALA A 289 13.32 -20.59 -0.20
N THR A 290 12.64 -21.60 -0.74
CA THR A 290 12.86 -23.01 -0.37
C THR A 290 13.71 -23.73 -1.41
N ASP A 291 13.54 -23.38 -2.68
CA ASP A 291 14.27 -23.97 -3.79
C ASP A 291 14.36 -22.99 -4.97
N ILE A 292 15.45 -23.03 -5.73
CA ILE A 292 15.68 -22.13 -6.88
C ILE A 292 16.46 -22.86 -7.96
N HIS A 293 15.87 -22.93 -9.14
CA HIS A 293 16.44 -23.54 -10.33
C HIS A 293 16.47 -22.56 -11.49
N PHE A 294 17.67 -22.32 -12.04
CA PHE A 294 17.84 -21.61 -13.30
C PHE A 294 18.15 -22.62 -14.41
N ARG A 295 17.35 -22.58 -15.47
CA ARG A 295 17.52 -23.39 -16.69
C ARG A 295 17.91 -22.46 -17.83
N SER A 296 19.14 -22.58 -18.31
CA SER A 296 19.58 -21.83 -19.48
C SER A 296 18.86 -22.29 -20.75
N ASN A 297 18.72 -21.41 -21.73
CA ASN A 297 18.32 -21.83 -23.07
C ASN A 297 19.39 -22.77 -23.66
N PRO A 298 18.99 -23.78 -24.45
CA PRO A 298 19.95 -24.50 -25.27
C PRO A 298 20.55 -23.51 -26.28
N ASP A 299 21.88 -23.51 -26.37
CA ASP A 299 22.64 -22.76 -27.37
C ASP A 299 22.32 -23.22 -28.80
#